data_AF-A0AAV6TXH1-F1
#
_entry.id   AF-A0AAV6TXH1-F1
#
_cell.length_a   1.000
_cell.length_b   1.000
_cell.length_c   1.000
_cell.angle_alpha   90.00
_cell.angle_beta   90.00
_cell.angle_gamma   90.00
#
_symmetry.space_group_name_H-M   'P 1'
#
loop_
_entity.id
_entity.type
_entity.pdbx_description
1 polymer ?
#
loop_
_entity_poly.entity_id
_entity_poly.type
_entity_poly.pdbx_seq_one_letter_code
_entity_poly.pdbx_strand_id
1 'polypeptide(L)'
;MPNRMFSSVLPYFCSGPVCRGFGRGSKDLGCPTANFDYRVIEALPSELDCGIYYGFASVEGFEGVHKAVLSIGWNPYYKNDKKSVETHILHDFGTDFYGRAMKLVMLGHIRPERDFPSLEALIEEIQNDIRVAGEKLDLGEFQSFRTHPFFTEDGKGNS
;
A
#
# COMPACT_ATOMS: atom_id res chain seq x y z
N MET A 1 20.76 23.25 2.51
CA MET A 1 19.97 22.28 3.28
C MET A 1 18.97 21.60 2.33
N PRO A 2 19.24 20.42 1.73
CA PRO A 2 18.15 19.58 1.21
C PRO A 2 17.73 18.63 2.36
N ASN A 3 16.50 18.18 2.58
CA ASN A 3 15.27 18.10 1.81
C ASN A 3 14.10 18.11 2.81
N ARG A 4 13.04 18.88 2.55
CA ARG A 4 11.71 18.57 3.10
C ARG A 4 11.19 17.36 2.33
N MET A 5 11.58 16.15 2.73
CA MET A 5 11.21 14.93 1.99
C MET A 5 10.02 14.18 2.59
N PHE A 6 9.55 14.61 3.76
CA PHE A 6 8.42 14.03 4.45
C PHE A 6 7.32 15.07 4.62
N SER A 7 6.11 14.74 4.18
CA SER A 7 4.90 15.45 4.63
C SER A 7 4.73 15.24 6.14
N SER A 8 3.89 16.02 6.81
CA SER A 8 3.64 15.86 8.26
C SER A 8 3.10 14.48 8.66
N VAL A 9 2.71 13.65 7.68
CA VAL A 9 2.05 12.36 7.88
C VAL A 9 2.83 11.16 7.31
N LEU A 10 3.97 11.38 6.64
CA LEU A 10 4.83 10.29 6.15
C LEU A 10 6.18 10.34 6.88
N PRO A 11 6.85 9.20 7.15
CA PRO A 11 6.39 7.84 6.88
C PRO A 11 5.21 7.43 7.78
N TYR A 12 4.24 6.72 7.22
CA TYR A 12 3.08 6.21 7.98
C TYR A 12 3.12 4.69 8.07
N PHE A 13 2.94 4.18 9.28
CA PHE A 13 3.00 2.75 9.58
C PHE A 13 1.61 2.23 9.94
N CYS A 14 1.20 1.13 9.33
CA CYS A 14 -0.05 0.46 9.68
C CYS A 14 0.06 -1.06 9.54
N SER A 15 -0.75 -1.75 10.34
CA SER A 15 -0.81 -3.21 10.36
C SER A 15 -2.25 -3.66 10.54
N GLY A 16 -2.63 -4.74 9.87
CA GLY A 16 -3.94 -5.34 10.04
C GLY A 16 -4.18 -6.52 9.11
N PRO A 17 -5.28 -7.25 9.30
CA PRO A 17 -5.59 -8.42 8.50
C PRO A 17 -5.91 -8.03 7.05
N VAL A 18 -5.49 -8.87 6.12
CA VAL A 18 -5.81 -8.74 4.70
C VAL A 18 -7.24 -9.24 4.44
N CYS A 19 -8.08 -8.35 3.94
CA CYS A 19 -9.46 -8.63 3.59
C CYS A 19 -9.61 -8.88 2.08
N ARG A 20 -10.69 -9.58 1.71
CA ARG A 20 -11.12 -9.66 0.31
C ARG A 20 -11.70 -8.31 -0.11
N GLY A 21 -11.15 -7.75 -1.18
CA GLY A 21 -11.77 -6.61 -1.86
C GLY A 21 -13.01 -7.05 -2.67
N PHE A 22 -13.54 -6.12 -3.47
CA PHE A 22 -14.79 -6.31 -4.22
C PHE A 22 -14.61 -6.98 -5.60
N GLY A 23 -13.47 -7.64 -5.83
CA GLY A 23 -13.27 -8.47 -7.04
C GLY A 23 -13.18 -7.69 -8.35
N ARG A 24 -12.68 -6.46 -8.35
CA ARG A 24 -12.50 -5.65 -9.56
C ARG A 24 -11.26 -6.09 -10.35
N GLY A 25 -11.25 -7.31 -10.91
CA GLY A 25 -10.34 -7.76 -11.99
C GLY A 25 -8.83 -7.56 -11.83
N SER A 26 -8.32 -7.07 -10.70
CA SER A 26 -6.92 -6.65 -10.55
C SER A 26 -5.95 -7.83 -10.66
N LYS A 27 -6.40 -9.03 -10.26
CA LYS A 27 -5.74 -10.30 -10.54
C LYS A 27 -5.61 -10.57 -12.06
N ASP A 28 -6.65 -10.32 -12.83
CA ASP A 28 -6.64 -10.51 -14.29
C ASP A 28 -5.75 -9.49 -15.02
N LEU A 29 -5.49 -8.34 -14.37
CA LEU A 29 -4.56 -7.31 -14.83
C LEU A 29 -3.09 -7.58 -14.39
N GLY A 30 -2.83 -8.69 -13.70
CA GLY A 30 -1.50 -9.03 -13.17
C GLY A 30 -1.08 -8.18 -11.96
N CYS A 31 -2.00 -7.47 -11.32
CA CYS A 31 -1.74 -6.59 -10.17
C CYS A 31 -2.68 -6.94 -9.00
N PRO A 32 -2.54 -8.14 -8.38
CA PRO A 32 -3.34 -8.51 -7.22
C PRO A 32 -3.22 -7.49 -6.10
N THR A 33 -4.34 -6.98 -5.60
CA THR A 33 -4.39 -6.01 -4.50
C THR A 33 -4.90 -6.65 -3.19
N ALA A 34 -4.12 -6.48 -2.12
CA ALA A 34 -4.49 -6.79 -0.76
C ALA A 34 -5.20 -5.58 -0.13
N ASN A 35 -6.37 -5.80 0.46
CA ASN A 35 -7.15 -4.74 1.11
C ASN A 35 -6.94 -4.82 2.62
N PHE A 36 -6.82 -3.69 3.30
CA PHE A 36 -6.87 -3.66 4.77
C PHE A 36 -8.31 -3.71 5.30
N ASP A 37 -8.46 -4.25 6.51
CA ASP A 37 -9.71 -4.14 7.28
C ASP A 37 -10.06 -2.67 7.58
N TYR A 38 -11.37 -2.38 7.65
CA TYR A 38 -11.88 -1.03 7.82
C TYR A 38 -11.34 -0.33 9.08
N ARG A 39 -10.94 -1.07 10.13
CA ARG A 39 -10.39 -0.48 11.36
C ARG A 39 -9.03 0.18 11.12
N VAL A 40 -8.22 -0.39 10.23
CA VAL A 40 -6.94 0.22 9.82
C VAL A 40 -7.20 1.50 9.06
N ILE A 41 -8.23 1.49 8.22
CA ILE A 41 -8.65 2.66 7.43
C ILE A 41 -9.15 3.80 8.33
N GLU A 42 -9.93 3.50 9.38
CA GLU A 42 -10.43 4.51 10.32
C GLU A 42 -9.29 5.23 11.09
N ALA A 43 -8.14 4.58 11.24
CA ALA A 43 -6.96 5.15 11.87
C ALA A 43 -6.07 5.97 10.92
N LEU A 44 -6.40 6.04 9.63
CA LEU A 44 -5.64 6.82 8.66
C LEU A 44 -5.77 8.32 8.95
N PRO A 45 -4.66 9.08 8.92
CA PRO A 45 -4.69 10.53 9.00
C PRO A 45 -5.61 11.12 7.93
N SER A 46 -6.42 12.10 8.34
CA SER A 46 -7.33 12.82 7.44
C SER A 46 -6.57 13.51 6.31
N GLU A 47 -5.33 13.92 6.59
CA GLU A 47 -4.40 14.66 5.75
C GLU A 47 -3.71 13.80 4.67
N LEU A 48 -3.90 12.48 4.69
CA LEU A 48 -3.49 11.63 3.56
C LEU A 48 -4.48 11.81 2.42
N ASP A 49 -4.06 12.47 1.34
CA ASP A 49 -4.87 12.60 0.14
C ASP A 49 -5.21 11.25 -0.50
N CYS A 50 -6.27 11.22 -1.32
CA CYS A 50 -6.52 10.07 -2.17
C CYS A 50 -5.55 10.08 -3.34
N GLY A 51 -4.99 8.92 -3.68
CA GLY A 51 -3.97 8.79 -4.71
C GLY A 51 -3.17 7.52 -4.58
N ILE A 52 -2.07 7.49 -5.34
CA ILE A 52 -1.15 6.36 -5.41
C ILE A 52 0.09 6.67 -4.58
N TYR A 53 0.46 5.73 -3.73
CA TYR A 53 1.61 5.81 -2.83
C TYR A 53 2.53 4.61 -3.03
N TYR A 54 3.75 4.73 -2.54
CA TYR A 54 4.74 3.65 -2.50
C TYR A 54 5.28 3.43 -1.10
N GLY A 55 5.75 2.21 -0.86
CA GLY A 55 6.17 1.78 0.46
C GLY A 55 6.79 0.40 0.50
N PHE A 56 6.95 -0.12 1.72
CA PHE A 56 7.33 -1.51 1.94
C PHE A 56 6.25 -2.25 2.72
N ALA A 57 6.07 -3.53 2.41
CA ALA A 57 5.12 -4.40 3.08
C ALA A 57 5.74 -5.74 3.46
N SER A 58 5.25 -6.33 4.55
CA SER A 58 5.46 -7.74 4.87
C SER A 58 4.14 -8.41 5.22
N VAL A 59 4.07 -9.72 5.06
CA VAL A 59 2.89 -10.52 5.33
C VAL A 59 3.26 -11.61 6.31
N GLU A 60 2.45 -11.77 7.36
CA GLU A 60 2.62 -12.79 8.38
C GLU A 60 2.77 -14.19 7.78
N GLY A 61 3.80 -14.92 8.21
CA GLY A 61 4.10 -16.27 7.73
C GLY A 61 4.59 -16.34 6.28
N PHE A 62 5.01 -15.22 5.69
CA PHE A 62 5.83 -15.16 4.47
C PHE A 62 7.14 -14.44 4.76
N GLU A 63 8.20 -14.85 4.09
CA GLU A 63 9.51 -14.26 4.30
C GLU A 63 9.69 -12.93 3.57
N GLY A 64 10.41 -12.03 4.22
CA GLY A 64 10.90 -10.79 3.61
C GLY A 64 9.99 -9.59 3.73
N VAL A 65 10.61 -8.44 3.47
CA VAL A 65 9.97 -7.13 3.34
C VAL A 65 10.11 -6.72 1.88
N HIS A 66 8.98 -6.48 1.22
CA HIS A 66 8.87 -6.32 -0.22
C HIS A 66 8.41 -4.92 -0.57
N LYS A 67 8.81 -4.42 -1.74
CA LYS A 67 8.30 -3.14 -2.26
C LYS A 67 6.79 -3.25 -2.48
N ALA A 68 6.07 -2.15 -2.31
CA ALA A 68 4.65 -2.09 -2.55
C ALA A 68 4.25 -0.78 -3.23
N VAL A 69 3.23 -0.86 -4.08
CA VAL A 69 2.41 0.26 -4.54
C VAL A 69 1.06 0.13 -3.88
N LEU A 70 0.45 1.25 -3.51
CA LEU A 70 -0.89 1.23 -2.94
C LEU A 70 -1.74 2.39 -3.43
N SER A 71 -3.04 2.18 -3.48
CA SER A 71 -4.04 3.20 -3.75
C SER A 71 -4.80 3.52 -2.46
N ILE A 72 -4.92 4.81 -2.17
CA ILE A 72 -5.87 5.35 -1.19
C ILE A 72 -7.00 6.00 -1.98
N GLY A 73 -8.24 5.53 -1.78
CA GLY A 73 -9.41 6.08 -2.45
C GLY A 73 -10.63 6.08 -1.55
N TRP A 74 -11.75 6.64 -2.01
CA TRP A 74 -13.02 6.57 -1.29
C TRP A 74 -13.75 5.27 -1.58
N ASN A 75 -14.34 4.66 -0.55
CA ASN A 75 -15.11 3.43 -0.68
C ASN A 75 -16.59 3.73 -1.01
N PRO A 76 -17.07 3.41 -2.24
CA PRO A 76 -18.45 3.71 -2.64
C PRO A 76 -19.51 2.97 -1.83
N TYR A 77 -19.17 1.81 -1.26
CA TYR A 77 -20.10 0.99 -0.48
C TYR A 77 -20.41 1.58 0.89
N TYR A 78 -19.52 2.45 1.40
CA TYR A 78 -19.75 3.22 2.62
C TYR A 78 -20.13 4.66 2.30
N LYS A 79 -20.88 4.88 1.20
CA LYS A 79 -21.33 6.21 0.75
C LYS A 79 -20.20 7.23 0.56
N ASN A 80 -18.97 6.76 0.28
CA ASN A 80 -17.77 7.57 0.26
C ASN A 80 -17.47 8.31 1.59
N ASP A 81 -17.95 7.80 2.72
CA ASP A 81 -17.62 8.33 4.05
C ASP A 81 -16.30 7.75 4.60
N LYS A 82 -15.82 6.66 4.00
CA LYS A 82 -14.61 5.94 4.43
C LYS A 82 -13.66 5.77 3.26
N LYS A 83 -12.36 5.91 3.55
CA LYS A 83 -11.30 5.59 2.59
C LYS A 83 -11.18 4.07 2.39
N SER A 84 -10.33 3.65 1.48
CA SER A 84 -9.85 2.27 1.32
C SER A 84 -8.37 2.32 0.99
N VAL A 85 -7.63 1.31 1.43
CA VAL A 85 -6.21 1.12 1.07
C VAL A 85 -6.09 -0.21 0.36
N GLU A 86 -5.73 -0.14 -0.93
CA GLU A 86 -5.49 -1.30 -1.78
C GLU A 86 -3.99 -1.40 -2.06
N THR A 87 -3.34 -2.46 -1.60
CA THR A 87 -1.88 -2.62 -1.70
C THR A 87 -1.52 -3.73 -2.68
N HIS A 88 -0.77 -3.40 -3.71
CA HIS A 88 -0.08 -4.36 -4.57
C HIS A 88 1.37 -4.53 -4.08
N ILE A 89 1.69 -5.71 -3.55
CA ILE A 89 3.05 -6.06 -3.14
C ILE A 89 3.79 -6.58 -4.37
N LEU A 90 4.97 -6.04 -4.66
CA LEU A 90 5.81 -6.38 -5.81
C LEU A 90 6.60 -7.68 -5.51
N HIS A 91 5.86 -8.74 -5.22
CA HIS A 91 6.38 -10.08 -4.93
C HIS A 91 5.33 -11.13 -5.25
N ASP A 92 5.76 -12.25 -5.84
CA ASP A 92 4.91 -13.39 -6.08
C ASP A 92 4.93 -14.33 -4.87
N PHE A 93 3.82 -14.35 -4.13
CA PHE A 93 3.64 -15.24 -2.98
C PHE A 93 3.17 -16.65 -3.37
N GLY A 94 2.77 -16.88 -4.62
CA GLY A 94 2.24 -18.16 -5.11
C GLY A 94 0.90 -18.61 -4.52
N THR A 95 0.38 -17.92 -3.50
CA THR A 95 -0.89 -18.24 -2.84
C THR A 95 -1.53 -17.00 -2.21
N ASP A 96 -2.84 -17.08 -1.99
CA ASP A 96 -3.58 -16.03 -1.30
C ASP A 96 -3.27 -16.04 0.21
N PHE A 97 -3.26 -14.85 0.81
CA PHE A 97 -2.91 -14.63 2.22
C PHE A 97 -4.02 -13.88 2.99
N TYR A 98 -5.28 -14.09 2.61
CA TYR A 98 -6.43 -13.52 3.32
C TYR A 98 -6.45 -13.89 4.80
N GLY A 99 -6.84 -12.95 5.64
CA GLY A 99 -6.90 -13.09 7.10
C GLY A 99 -5.55 -12.93 7.81
N ARG A 100 -4.44 -13.00 7.08
CA ARG A 100 -3.10 -12.79 7.65
C ARG A 100 -2.82 -11.32 7.90
N ALA A 101 -2.03 -11.02 8.93
CA ALA A 101 -1.59 -9.66 9.17
C ALA A 101 -0.62 -9.20 8.08
N MET A 102 -0.93 -8.08 7.43
CA MET A 102 0.00 -7.34 6.58
C MET A 102 0.49 -6.12 7.35
N LYS A 103 1.80 -5.88 7.33
CA LYS A 103 2.43 -4.66 7.82
C LYS A 103 2.79 -3.81 6.61
N LEU A 104 2.50 -2.52 6.65
CA LEU A 104 2.79 -1.56 5.58
C LEU A 104 3.43 -0.30 6.17
N VAL A 105 4.51 0.17 5.52
CA VAL A 105 5.02 1.53 5.69
C VAL A 105 4.83 2.31 4.39
N MET A 106 4.08 3.40 4.44
CA MET A 106 3.93 4.35 3.34
C MET A 106 5.04 5.39 3.42
N LEU A 107 5.76 5.61 2.32
CA LEU A 107 6.96 6.45 2.30
C LEU A 107 6.82 7.69 1.41
N GLY A 108 5.98 7.63 0.38
CA GLY A 108 5.77 8.77 -0.50
C GLY A 108 4.54 8.63 -1.39
N HIS A 109 4.13 9.76 -1.96
CA HIS A 109 3.02 9.89 -2.89
C HIS A 109 3.56 9.98 -4.33
N ILE A 110 2.92 9.28 -5.27
CA ILE A 110 3.24 9.28 -6.71
C ILE A 110 2.36 10.31 -7.42
N ARG A 111 1.04 10.17 -7.29
CA ARG A 111 0.05 10.96 -8.03
C ARG A 111 -1.35 10.85 -7.42
N PRO A 112 -2.24 11.83 -7.62
CA PRO A 112 -3.65 11.72 -7.24
C PRO A 112 -4.38 10.62 -8.06
N GLU A 113 -5.57 10.24 -7.59
CA GLU A 113 -6.51 9.41 -8.37
C GLU A 113 -6.87 10.11 -9.69
N ARG A 114 -7.10 9.31 -10.73
CA ARG A 114 -7.43 9.79 -12.09
C ARG A 114 -8.40 8.82 -12.74
N ASP A 115 -9.30 9.37 -13.55
CA ASP A 115 -10.13 8.59 -14.46
C ASP A 115 -9.33 8.22 -15.71
N PHE A 116 -9.57 7.03 -16.26
CA PHE A 116 -8.91 6.53 -17.46
C PHE A 116 -9.91 6.34 -18.60
N PRO A 117 -9.56 6.75 -19.83
CA PRO A 117 -10.46 6.65 -20.98
C PRO A 117 -10.63 5.21 -21.49
N SER A 118 -9.74 4.29 -21.11
CA SER A 118 -9.82 2.87 -21.45
C SER A 118 -9.13 1.99 -20.41
N LEU A 119 -9.34 0.67 -20.50
CA LEU A 119 -8.68 -0.30 -19.65
C LEU A 119 -7.16 -0.33 -19.92
N GLU A 120 -6.75 -0.20 -21.18
CA GLU A 120 -5.33 -0.18 -21.58
C GLU A 120 -4.61 1.01 -20.97
N ALA A 121 -5.23 2.20 -20.99
CA ALA A 121 -4.67 3.39 -20.35
C ALA A 121 -4.53 3.23 -18.82
N LEU A 122 -5.49 2.55 -18.19
CA LEU A 122 -5.40 2.21 -16.76
C LEU A 122 -4.23 1.25 -16.48
N ILE A 123 -4.08 0.19 -17.29
CA ILE A 123 -2.99 -0.78 -17.14
C ILE A 123 -1.63 -0.09 -17.31
N GLU A 124 -1.48 0.74 -18.35
CA GLU A 124 -0.24 1.47 -18.61
C GLU A 124 0.16 2.35 -17.43
N GLU A 125 -0.80 3.07 -16.85
CA GLU A 125 -0.52 3.91 -15.70
C GLU A 125 -0.17 3.08 -14.44
N ILE A 126 -0.83 1.95 -14.20
CA ILE A 126 -0.48 1.04 -13.09
C ILE A 126 0.96 0.53 -13.25
N GLN A 127 1.36 0.12 -14.47
CA GLN A 127 2.72 -0.33 -14.73
C GLN A 127 3.74 0.80 -14.53
N ASN A 128 3.38 2.03 -14.90
CA ASN A 128 4.20 3.21 -14.64
C ASN A 128 4.33 3.47 -13.12
N ASP A 129 3.25 3.35 -12.35
CA ASP A 129 3.26 3.51 -10.89
C ASP A 129 4.18 2.46 -10.23
N ILE A 130 4.11 1.20 -10.67
CA ILE A 130 4.99 0.11 -10.23
C ILE A 130 6.45 0.43 -10.52
N ARG A 131 6.76 0.89 -11.74
CA ARG A 131 8.11 1.28 -12.13
C ARG A 131 8.64 2.44 -11.27
N VAL A 132 7.85 3.50 -11.11
CA VAL A 132 8.22 4.67 -10.31
C VAL A 132 8.45 4.30 -8.85
N ALA A 133 7.55 3.50 -8.25
CA ALA A 133 7.72 3.00 -6.90
C ALA A 133 8.99 2.16 -6.75
N GLY A 134 9.25 1.27 -7.73
CA GLY A 134 10.47 0.48 -7.81
C GLY A 134 11.72 1.35 -7.74
N GLU A 135 11.83 2.32 -8.64
CA GLU A 135 12.95 3.27 -8.75
C GLU A 135 13.11 4.12 -7.49
N LYS A 136 12.01 4.65 -6.93
CA LYS A 136 12.03 5.44 -5.69
C LYS A 136 12.53 4.62 -4.51
N LEU A 137 11.99 3.42 -4.33
CA LEU A 137 12.35 2.56 -3.20
C LEU A 137 13.78 2.02 -3.31
N ASP A 138 14.42 2.06 -4.48
CA ASP A 138 15.85 1.75 -4.65
C ASP A 138 16.80 2.87 -4.20
N LEU A 139 16.28 4.09 -3.95
CA LEU A 139 17.08 5.17 -3.37
C LEU A 139 17.50 4.80 -1.94
N GLY A 140 18.78 5.03 -1.63
CA GLY A 140 19.39 4.59 -0.37
C GLY A 140 18.71 5.14 0.90
N GLU A 141 18.05 6.29 0.82
CA GLU A 141 17.30 6.87 1.94
C GLU A 141 16.10 6.00 2.38
N PHE A 142 15.50 5.25 1.46
CA PHE A 142 14.35 4.39 1.76
C PHE A 142 14.75 2.96 2.08
N GLN A 143 15.94 2.51 1.68
CA GLN A 143 16.40 1.14 1.92
C GLN A 143 16.46 0.76 3.41
N SER A 144 16.73 1.74 4.28
CA SER A 144 16.72 1.54 5.74
C SER A 144 15.37 1.07 6.28
N PHE A 145 14.26 1.37 5.59
CA PHE A 145 12.93 0.94 6.00
C PHE A 145 12.70 -0.56 5.81
N ARG A 146 13.45 -1.23 4.92
CA ARG A 146 13.33 -2.69 4.73
C ARG A 146 13.71 -3.49 5.96
N THR A 147 14.58 -2.93 6.80
CA THR A 147 15.05 -3.55 8.04
C THR A 147 14.53 -2.80 9.26
N HIS A 148 13.49 -1.98 9.11
CA HIS A 148 12.93 -1.22 10.22
C HIS A 148 12.31 -2.16 11.28
N PRO A 149 12.50 -1.90 12.59
CA PRO A 149 11.99 -2.75 13.67
C PRO A 149 10.50 -3.05 13.60
N PHE A 150 9.71 -2.13 13.03
CA PHE A 150 8.29 -2.33 12.73
C PHE A 150 7.99 -3.68 12.07
N PHE A 151 8.85 -4.15 11.14
CA PHE A 151 8.65 -5.42 10.45
C PHE A 151 9.03 -6.65 11.30
N THR A 152 9.94 -6.50 12.26
CA THR A 152 10.45 -7.59 13.10
C THR A 152 9.80 -7.68 14.48
N GLU A 153 9.19 -6.60 14.97
CA GLU A 153 8.46 -6.61 16.23
C GLU A 153 7.14 -7.32 16.03
N ASP A 154 7.03 -8.55 16.53
CA ASP A 154 5.73 -9.21 16.66
C ASP A 154 4.85 -8.30 17.52
N GLY A 155 3.73 -7.87 16.95
CA GLY A 155 2.76 -7.04 17.62
C GLY A 155 2.20 -7.80 18.82
N LYS A 156 2.90 -7.76 19.95
CA LYS A 156 2.30 -7.93 21.26
C LYS A 156 1.38 -6.73 21.43
N GLY A 157 0.16 -6.86 20.88
CA GLY A 157 -0.92 -5.94 21.17
C GLY A 157 -1.01 -5.86 22.69
N ASN A 158 -0.94 -4.64 23.22
CA ASN A 158 -1.28 -4.40 24.61
C ASN A 158 -2.70 -4.95 24.84
N SER A 159 -2.74 -6.03 25.62
CA SER A 159 -3.91 -6.56 26.31
C SER A 159 -4.58 -5.51 27.18
#